data_AF-A0A1Y3MZ05-F1
#
_entry.id   AF-A0A1Y3MZ05-F1
#
_cell.length_a   1.000
_cell.length_b   1.000
_cell.length_c   1.000
_cell.angle_alpha   90.00
_cell.angle_beta   90.00
_cell.angle_gamma   90.00
#
_symmetry.space_group_name_H-M   'P 1'
#
loop_
_entity.id
_entity.type
_entity.pdbx_description
1 polymer ?
#
loop_
_entity_poly.entity_id
_entity_poly.type
_entity_poly.pdbx_seq_one_letter_code
_entity_poly.pdbx_strand_id
1 'polypeptide(L)'
;MPNGHHLFIFTSHTQASYEHFPDITSESVRVRLSQFTEMRKFITKMTENAKSSDIILLCGDLNVNGRLNKDEGKIHSEEYKAVYSILKGNLSVVKDEKNNGFTDETSETAEYEVEDLFYNKFNEHLVTSCDLFPDDYYKDGKGKKSRKCLDYFFKFTKLNYKDNQDDQNIEENDNNSSSTLSIEDLTLNTFDVTDKKFVHLSDHYGLSLNIVDNK
;
A
#
# COMPACT_ATOMS: atom_id res chain seq x y z
N MET A 1 3.34 -10.26 -20.50
CA MET A 1 4.77 -10.25 -20.89
C MET A 1 5.06 -11.40 -21.86
N PRO A 2 6.18 -11.40 -22.61
CA PRO A 2 6.43 -12.41 -23.66
C PRO A 2 6.40 -13.88 -23.19
N ASN A 3 6.48 -14.15 -21.89
CA ASN A 3 6.60 -15.50 -21.33
C ASN A 3 5.31 -15.99 -20.62
N GLY A 4 4.17 -15.31 -20.81
CA GLY A 4 2.89 -15.74 -20.20
C GLY A 4 2.69 -15.34 -18.73
N HIS A 5 3.58 -14.50 -18.18
CA HIS A 5 3.41 -13.80 -16.90
C HIS A 5 2.58 -12.52 -17.08
N HIS A 6 1.73 -12.26 -16.10
CA HIS A 6 0.96 -11.03 -15.98
C HIS A 6 1.46 -10.17 -14.82
N LEU A 7 1.34 -8.87 -15.02
CA LEU A 7 1.56 -7.85 -14.02
C LEU A 7 0.22 -7.13 -13.80
N PHE A 8 -0.31 -7.23 -12.60
CA PHE A 8 -1.52 -6.53 -12.17
C PHE A 8 -1.08 -5.33 -11.32
N ILE A 9 -1.32 -4.13 -11.82
CA ILE A 9 -1.09 -2.88 -11.06
C ILE A 9 -2.43 -2.22 -10.81
N PHE A 10 -2.76 -2.09 -9.54
CA PHE A 10 -3.89 -1.33 -9.06
C PHE A 10 -3.37 -0.03 -8.48
N THR A 11 -4.00 1.08 -8.86
CA THR A 11 -3.65 2.40 -8.35
C THR A 11 -4.83 3.04 -7.66
N SER A 12 -4.61 3.77 -6.58
CA SER A 12 -5.68 4.51 -5.92
C SER A 12 -5.17 5.80 -5.30
N HIS A 13 -6.13 6.70 -5.05
CA HIS A 13 -5.97 7.86 -4.20
C HIS A 13 -7.15 7.87 -3.23
N THR A 14 -6.92 7.54 -1.96
CA THR A 14 -8.03 7.35 -0.98
C THR A 14 -8.41 8.67 -0.29
N GLN A 15 -9.51 8.66 0.47
CA GLN A 15 -10.01 9.84 1.18
C GLN A 15 -8.93 10.52 2.04
N ALA A 16 -8.63 11.81 1.82
CA ALA A 16 -7.68 12.54 2.66
C ALA A 16 -8.16 12.79 4.09
N SER A 17 -7.23 13.04 5.01
CA SER A 17 -7.50 13.62 6.33
C SER A 17 -6.71 14.92 6.52
N TYR A 18 -7.38 15.94 7.05
CA TYR A 18 -6.76 17.20 7.41
C TYR A 18 -6.14 17.17 8.82
N GLU A 19 -6.32 16.07 9.54
CA GLU A 19 -5.66 15.82 10.82
C GLU A 19 -4.26 15.23 10.56
N HIS A 20 -3.30 15.51 11.45
CA HIS A 20 -1.94 14.96 11.30
C HIS A 20 -1.87 13.48 11.67
N PHE A 21 -2.60 13.08 12.72
CA PHE A 21 -2.69 11.72 13.26
C PHE A 21 -4.15 11.48 13.66
N PRO A 22 -5.04 11.25 12.68
CA PRO A 22 -6.45 11.06 12.98
C PRO A 22 -6.67 9.82 13.85
N ASP A 23 -7.68 9.89 14.71
CA ASP A 23 -8.11 8.72 15.49
C ASP A 23 -8.72 7.65 14.57
N ILE A 24 -8.55 6.37 14.93
CA ILE A 24 -9.07 5.22 14.17
C ILE A 24 -10.59 5.27 13.99
N THR A 25 -11.30 5.94 14.90
CA THR A 25 -12.76 6.12 14.87
C THR A 25 -13.20 7.37 14.09
N SER A 26 -12.27 8.22 13.64
CA SER A 26 -12.61 9.42 12.87
C SER A 26 -13.26 9.06 11.53
N GLU A 27 -14.23 9.86 11.10
CA GLU A 27 -15.00 9.61 9.88
C GLU A 27 -14.08 9.43 8.66
N SER A 28 -13.06 10.28 8.51
CA SER A 28 -12.12 10.20 7.37
C SER A 28 -11.36 8.87 7.33
N VAL A 29 -10.94 8.36 8.50
CA VAL A 29 -10.27 7.07 8.61
C VAL A 29 -11.25 5.94 8.29
N ARG A 30 -12.46 5.98 8.85
CA ARG A 30 -13.47 4.94 8.60
C ARG A 30 -13.89 4.86 7.13
N VAL A 31 -14.02 6.00 6.45
CA VAL A 31 -14.22 6.06 4.99
C VAL A 31 -13.04 5.40 4.26
N ARG A 32 -11.79 5.74 4.60
CA ARG A 32 -10.62 5.11 3.98
C ARG A 32 -10.60 3.60 4.20
N LEU A 33 -10.82 3.11 5.42
CA LEU A 33 -10.85 1.68 5.71
C LEU A 33 -11.92 0.94 4.88
N SER A 34 -13.08 1.58 4.67
CA SER A 34 -14.11 1.03 3.78
C SER A 34 -13.67 1.02 2.31
N GLN A 35 -13.00 2.07 1.84
CA GLN A 35 -12.39 2.07 0.50
C GLN A 35 -11.36 0.94 0.34
N PHE A 36 -10.54 0.66 1.35
CA PHE A 36 -9.60 -0.46 1.33
C PHE A 36 -10.29 -1.82 1.27
N THR A 37 -11.44 -1.95 1.93
CA THR A 37 -12.27 -3.17 1.84
C THR A 37 -12.75 -3.40 0.42
N GLU A 38 -13.26 -2.35 -0.23
CA GLU A 38 -13.71 -2.44 -1.63
C GLU A 38 -12.55 -2.65 -2.61
N MET A 39 -11.40 -2.00 -2.39
CA MET A 39 -10.20 -2.22 -3.19
C MET A 39 -9.72 -3.68 -3.09
N ARG A 40 -9.67 -4.26 -1.89
CA ARG A 40 -9.26 -5.66 -1.71
C ARG A 40 -10.24 -6.63 -2.36
N LYS A 41 -11.55 -6.42 -2.23
CA LYS A 41 -12.56 -7.22 -2.96
C LYS A 41 -12.36 -7.14 -4.47
N PHE A 42 -12.09 -5.94 -4.99
CA PHE A 42 -11.85 -5.73 -6.41
C PHE A 42 -10.57 -6.43 -6.87
N ILE A 43 -9.47 -6.31 -6.14
CA ILE A 43 -8.22 -7.02 -6.41
C ILE A 43 -8.50 -8.52 -6.48
N THR A 44 -9.13 -9.11 -5.45
CA THR A 44 -9.48 -10.54 -5.42
C THR A 44 -10.26 -10.98 -6.65
N LYS A 45 -11.27 -10.21 -7.04
CA LYS A 45 -12.09 -10.51 -8.22
C LYS A 45 -11.26 -10.46 -9.51
N MET A 46 -10.39 -9.45 -9.66
CA MET A 46 -9.62 -9.25 -10.89
C MET A 46 -8.43 -10.21 -11.01
N THR A 47 -7.97 -10.76 -9.88
CA THR A 47 -6.83 -11.69 -9.82
C THR A 47 -7.26 -13.11 -9.45
N GLU A 48 -8.53 -13.47 -9.65
CA GLU A 48 -9.06 -14.80 -9.32
C GLU A 48 -8.26 -15.91 -10.01
N ASN A 49 -7.94 -15.70 -11.31
CA ASN A 49 -7.19 -16.60 -12.17
C ASN A 49 -5.69 -16.25 -12.28
N ALA A 50 -5.17 -15.39 -11.40
CA ALA A 50 -3.75 -15.05 -11.39
C ALA A 50 -2.92 -16.29 -11.01
N LYS A 51 -1.79 -16.49 -11.69
CA LYS A 51 -0.84 -17.56 -11.39
C LYS A 51 0.03 -17.17 -10.21
N SER A 52 0.63 -18.15 -9.55
CA SER A 52 1.64 -17.91 -8.49
C SER A 52 2.85 -17.12 -8.97
N SER A 53 3.16 -17.18 -10.28
CA SER A 53 4.23 -16.41 -10.91
C SER A 53 3.86 -14.96 -11.28
N ASP A 54 2.58 -14.60 -11.20
CA ASP A 54 2.12 -13.25 -11.56
C ASP A 54 2.40 -12.28 -10.41
N ILE A 55 2.69 -11.02 -10.76
CA ILE A 55 2.89 -9.95 -9.76
C ILE A 55 1.59 -9.16 -9.61
N ILE A 56 1.15 -8.97 -8.37
CA ILE A 56 -0.01 -8.17 -8.01
C ILE A 56 0.42 -7.04 -7.08
N LEU A 57 0.24 -5.79 -7.52
CA LEU A 57 0.63 -4.58 -6.80
C LEU A 57 -0.55 -3.64 -6.58
N LEU A 58 -0.64 -3.05 -5.38
CA LEU A 58 -1.42 -1.85 -5.10
C LEU A 58 -0.46 -0.70 -4.79
N CYS A 59 -0.57 0.42 -5.49
CA CYS A 59 0.24 1.60 -5.22
C CYS A 59 -0.51 2.93 -5.35
N GLY A 60 0.06 3.99 -4.79
CA GLY A 60 -0.48 5.35 -4.89
C GLY A 60 -0.44 6.10 -3.56
N ASP A 61 -1.04 7.30 -3.56
CA ASP A 61 -1.28 8.09 -2.36
C ASP A 61 -2.49 7.53 -1.62
N LEU A 62 -2.23 6.70 -0.63
CA LEU A 62 -3.28 6.02 0.09
C LEU A 62 -3.73 6.79 1.33
N ASN A 63 -3.27 8.02 1.54
CA ASN A 63 -3.67 8.93 2.62
C ASN A 63 -3.66 8.33 4.05
N VAL A 64 -2.93 7.24 4.24
CA VAL A 64 -2.78 6.53 5.52
C VAL A 64 -1.41 6.84 6.05
N ASN A 65 -1.30 7.54 7.18
CA ASN A 65 0.02 7.77 7.76
C ASN A 65 0.53 6.51 8.46
N GLY A 66 1.52 5.84 7.87
CA GLY A 66 2.11 4.60 8.41
C GLY A 66 2.80 4.79 9.77
N ARG A 67 3.27 6.02 10.00
CA ARG A 67 4.05 6.41 11.18
C ARG A 67 3.15 6.60 12.40
N LEU A 68 3.55 6.08 13.57
CA LEU A 68 2.85 6.32 14.84
C LEU A 68 2.76 7.80 15.19
N ASN A 69 3.86 8.53 14.98
CA ASN A 69 3.93 9.99 15.15
C ASN A 69 4.97 10.58 14.18
N LYS A 70 5.17 11.90 14.22
CA LYS A 70 6.06 12.60 13.27
C LYS A 70 7.53 12.17 13.37
N ASP A 71 7.96 11.71 14.55
CA ASP A 71 9.35 11.40 14.86
C ASP A 71 9.61 9.87 14.83
N GLU A 72 8.57 9.06 15.02
CA GLU A 72 8.65 7.59 15.05
C GLU A 72 8.20 6.96 13.73
N GLY A 73 9.15 6.42 12.97
CA GLY A 73 8.92 5.81 11.66
C GLY A 73 8.87 4.28 11.65
N LYS A 74 9.35 3.62 12.71
CA LYS A 74 9.42 2.15 12.77
C LYS A 74 8.16 1.55 13.38
N ILE A 75 7.47 2.29 14.24
CA ILE A 75 6.24 1.81 14.85
C ILE A 75 5.05 2.15 13.95
N HIS A 76 4.28 1.12 13.60
CA HIS A 76 3.04 1.24 12.82
C HIS A 76 1.96 2.03 13.57
N SER A 77 1.29 2.95 12.88
CA SER A 77 0.05 3.55 13.35
C SER A 77 -1.09 2.52 13.41
N GLU A 78 -2.13 2.80 14.21
CA GLU A 78 -3.31 1.93 14.30
C GLU A 78 -4.07 1.87 12.97
N GLU A 79 -4.16 2.98 12.25
CA GLU A 79 -4.78 3.02 10.92
C GLU A 79 -4.03 2.12 9.93
N TYR A 80 -2.69 2.20 9.89
CA TYR A 80 -1.89 1.33 9.03
C TYR A 80 -2.10 -0.15 9.37
N LYS A 81 -2.12 -0.51 10.66
CA LYS A 81 -2.39 -1.90 11.08
C LYS A 81 -3.77 -2.38 10.59
N ALA A 82 -4.79 -1.53 10.70
CA ALA A 82 -6.13 -1.84 10.21
C ALA A 82 -6.14 -2.03 8.69
N VAL A 83 -5.53 -1.11 7.93
CA VAL A 83 -5.39 -1.23 6.46
C VAL A 83 -4.69 -2.52 6.07
N TYR A 84 -3.56 -2.81 6.70
CA TYR A 84 -2.79 -4.02 6.42
C TYR A 84 -3.59 -5.29 6.73
N SER A 85 -4.42 -5.27 7.79
CA SER A 85 -5.34 -6.37 8.13
C SER A 85 -6.47 -6.52 7.09
N ILE A 86 -6.97 -5.40 6.54
CA ILE A 86 -7.98 -5.40 5.47
C ILE A 86 -7.42 -5.97 4.17
N LEU A 87 -6.21 -5.57 3.80
CA LEU A 87 -5.55 -6.04 2.58
C LEU A 87 -5.23 -7.54 2.65
N LYS A 88 -4.90 -8.06 3.84
CA LYS A 88 -4.75 -9.50 4.07
C LYS A 88 -6.07 -10.28 4.03
N GLY A 89 -7.20 -9.61 4.19
CA GLY A 89 -8.54 -10.23 4.25
C GLY A 89 -9.03 -10.56 5.67
N ASN A 90 -8.25 -10.24 6.71
CA ASN A 90 -8.62 -10.49 8.11
C ASN A 90 -9.63 -9.48 8.66
N LEU A 91 -9.82 -8.35 7.99
CA LEU A 91 -10.74 -7.29 8.38
C LEU A 91 -11.50 -6.76 7.16
N SER A 92 -12.78 -6.44 7.36
CA SER A 92 -13.57 -5.62 6.44
C SER A 92 -14.24 -4.51 7.24
N VAL A 93 -14.28 -3.31 6.68
CA VAL A 93 -15.01 -2.17 7.24
C VAL A 93 -16.11 -1.79 6.26
N VAL A 94 -17.36 -2.05 6.64
CA VAL A 94 -18.52 -1.86 5.77
C VAL A 94 -19.31 -0.65 6.23
N LYS A 95 -19.65 0.24 5.30
CA LYS A 95 -20.53 1.37 5.60
C LYS A 95 -21.97 0.89 5.70
N ASP A 96 -22.61 1.15 6.83
CA ASP A 96 -24.04 0.91 7.03
C ASP A 96 -24.84 2.10 6.50
N GLU A 97 -25.47 1.93 5.34
CA GLU A 97 -26.29 2.96 4.70
C GLU A 97 -27.52 3.35 5.52
N LYS A 98 -28.05 2.45 6.36
CA LYS A 98 -29.27 2.69 7.13
C LYS A 98 -29.00 3.53 8.37
N ASN A 99 -27.89 3.24 9.04
CA ASN A 99 -27.51 3.91 10.29
C ASN A 99 -26.45 5.01 10.10
N ASN A 100 -25.99 5.23 8.85
CA ASN A 100 -24.88 6.11 8.52
C ASN A 100 -23.65 5.88 9.41
N GLY A 101 -23.37 4.60 9.69
CA GLY A 101 -22.28 4.15 10.55
C GLY A 101 -21.35 3.19 9.82
N PHE A 102 -20.44 2.57 10.56
CA PHE A 102 -19.52 1.56 10.03
C PHE A 102 -19.53 0.32 10.91
N THR A 103 -19.43 -0.85 10.29
CA THR A 103 -19.32 -2.13 10.99
C THR A 103 -18.02 -2.81 10.60
N ASP A 104 -17.36 -3.40 11.59
CA ASP A 104 -16.15 -4.19 11.41
C ASP A 104 -16.52 -5.67 11.33
N GLU A 105 -16.04 -6.35 10.30
CA GLU A 105 -16.17 -7.79 10.12
C GLU A 105 -14.77 -8.40 10.12
N THR A 106 -14.51 -9.33 11.04
CA THR A 106 -13.21 -9.98 11.17
C THR A 106 -13.25 -11.40 10.61
N SER A 107 -12.18 -11.81 9.95
CA SER A 107 -11.94 -13.19 9.51
C SER A 107 -10.70 -13.75 10.19
N GLU A 108 -10.79 -15.00 10.63
CA GLU A 108 -9.64 -15.76 11.16
C GLU A 108 -8.69 -16.21 10.04
N THR A 109 -9.19 -16.30 8.80
CA THR A 109 -8.40 -16.72 7.63
C THR A 109 -7.98 -15.51 6.81
N ALA A 110 -6.67 -15.41 6.56
CA ALA A 110 -6.09 -14.42 5.65
C ALA A 110 -6.18 -14.94 4.21
N GLU A 111 -6.63 -14.14 3.26
CA GLU A 111 -6.66 -14.51 1.83
C GLU A 111 -5.30 -14.29 1.14
N TYR A 112 -4.52 -13.33 1.65
CA TYR A 112 -3.24 -12.93 1.07
C TYR A 112 -2.16 -12.84 2.14
N GLU A 113 -0.95 -13.16 1.71
CA GLU A 113 0.23 -12.52 2.26
C GLU A 113 0.41 -11.17 1.54
N VAL A 114 0.61 -10.10 2.32
CA VAL A 114 0.76 -8.74 1.82
C VAL A 114 2.09 -8.21 2.28
N GLU A 115 2.89 -7.65 1.39
CA GLU A 115 4.18 -7.04 1.71
C GLU A 115 4.10 -5.52 1.49
N ASP A 116 4.50 -4.72 2.47
CA ASP A 116 4.87 -3.32 2.21
C ASP A 116 6.31 -3.31 1.72
N LEU A 117 6.49 -3.08 0.43
CA LEU A 117 7.79 -3.23 -0.22
C LEU A 117 8.83 -2.24 0.34
N PHE A 118 8.43 -1.00 0.61
CA PHE A 118 9.35 0.03 1.11
C PHE A 118 9.60 -0.16 2.61
N TYR A 119 8.57 -0.41 3.42
CA TYR A 119 8.79 -0.68 4.84
C TYR A 119 9.71 -1.88 5.06
N ASN A 120 9.49 -2.98 4.33
CA ASN A 120 10.32 -4.18 4.44
C ASN A 120 11.79 -3.91 4.03
N LYS A 121 12.01 -3.05 3.03
CA LYS A 121 13.36 -2.70 2.56
C LYS A 121 14.11 -1.79 3.54
N PHE A 122 13.44 -0.76 4.06
CA PHE A 122 14.08 0.29 4.86
C PHE A 122 13.92 0.08 6.37
N ASN A 123 13.07 -0.86 6.78
CA ASN A 123 12.70 -1.11 8.18
C ASN A 123 12.14 0.15 8.87
N GLU A 124 11.45 0.99 8.11
CA GLU A 124 10.70 2.16 8.57
C GLU A 124 9.70 2.65 7.50
N HIS A 125 8.66 3.35 7.94
CA HIS A 125 7.72 4.11 7.11
C HIS A 125 8.39 5.39 6.61
N LEU A 126 8.81 5.39 5.34
CA LEU A 126 9.47 6.55 4.75
C LEU A 126 8.58 7.80 4.82
N VAL A 127 9.18 8.95 5.07
CA VAL A 127 8.45 10.20 4.89
C VAL A 127 8.26 10.39 3.39
N THR A 128 7.01 10.42 2.94
CA THR A 128 6.65 10.67 1.54
C THR A 128 5.95 12.01 1.37
N SER A 129 5.52 12.67 2.45
CA SER A 129 5.09 14.07 2.40
C SER A 129 6.27 15.04 2.38
N CYS A 130 6.09 16.17 1.72
CA CYS A 130 7.13 17.15 1.48
C CYS A 130 6.71 18.56 1.93
N ASP A 131 7.69 19.34 2.41
CA ASP A 131 7.51 20.77 2.69
C ASP A 131 7.79 21.59 1.43
N LEU A 132 6.75 22.18 0.83
CA LEU A 132 6.89 22.90 -0.44
C LEU A 132 7.77 24.16 -0.37
N PHE A 133 7.87 24.80 0.80
CA PHE A 133 8.51 26.12 0.93
C PHE A 133 9.84 26.06 1.72
N PRO A 134 10.69 27.10 1.62
CA PRO A 134 11.92 27.17 2.40
C PRO A 134 11.64 27.34 3.91
N ASP A 135 12.62 27.01 4.75
CA ASP A 135 12.47 27.00 6.21
C ASP A 135 11.99 28.33 6.81
N ASP A 136 12.39 29.47 6.23
CA ASP A 136 11.97 30.79 6.69
C ASP A 136 10.47 31.06 6.48
N TYR A 137 9.85 30.42 5.49
CA TYR A 137 8.39 30.44 5.31
C TYR A 137 7.66 29.90 6.54
N TYR A 138 8.22 28.89 7.21
CA TYR A 138 7.58 28.22 8.33
C TYR A 138 7.86 28.87 9.71
N LYS A 139 8.83 29.80 9.80
CA LYS A 139 9.28 30.41 11.08
C LYS A 139 8.22 31.30 11.77
N ASP A 140 7.34 31.92 11.00
CA ASP A 140 6.29 32.82 11.54
C ASP A 140 4.97 32.10 11.89
N GLY A 141 4.95 30.75 11.91
CA GLY A 141 3.72 29.98 12.07
C GLY A 141 2.84 29.92 10.81
N LYS A 142 3.35 30.38 9.66
CA LYS A 142 2.67 30.34 8.35
C LYS A 142 2.60 28.94 7.72
N GLY A 143 3.11 27.91 8.41
CA GLY A 143 2.88 26.50 8.08
C GLY A 143 3.46 25.56 9.15
N LYS A 144 3.11 24.27 9.08
CA LYS A 144 3.71 23.21 9.89
C LYS A 144 4.40 22.23 8.95
N LYS A 145 5.62 21.81 9.31
CA LYS A 145 6.33 20.78 8.56
C LYS A 145 5.55 19.46 8.58
N SER A 146 5.31 18.87 7.41
CA SER A 146 4.62 17.58 7.32
C SER A 146 5.63 16.44 7.25
N ARG A 147 5.51 15.48 8.16
CA ARG A 147 6.28 14.23 8.14
C ARG A 147 5.33 13.04 8.20
N LYS A 148 4.78 12.68 7.05
CA LYS A 148 3.83 11.58 6.87
C LYS A 148 4.36 10.59 5.83
N CYS A 149 4.04 9.31 6.02
CA CYS A 149 4.20 8.26 5.02
C CYS A 149 2.82 8.00 4.44
N LEU A 150 2.53 8.48 3.23
CA LEU A 150 1.20 8.40 2.61
C LEU A 150 1.16 7.55 1.35
N ASP A 151 2.32 7.37 0.72
CA ASP A 151 2.49 6.68 -0.54
C ASP A 151 3.04 5.27 -0.29
N TYR A 152 2.45 4.27 -0.96
CA TYR A 152 2.81 2.87 -0.72
C TYR A 152 2.96 2.08 -2.01
N PHE A 153 3.70 0.98 -1.90
CA PHE A 153 3.65 -0.14 -2.82
C PHE A 153 3.42 -1.43 -2.02
N PHE A 154 2.19 -1.93 -2.06
CA PHE A 154 1.85 -3.23 -1.48
C PHE A 154 1.90 -4.31 -2.54
N LYS A 155 2.58 -5.41 -2.23
CA LYS A 155 2.58 -6.63 -3.06
C LYS A 155 1.70 -7.68 -2.43
N PHE A 156 0.90 -8.35 -3.25
CA PHE A 156 0.00 -9.43 -2.82
C PHE A 156 0.53 -10.77 -3.31
N THR A 157 0.55 -11.74 -2.41
CA THR A 157 0.79 -13.15 -2.70
C THR A 157 -0.43 -13.93 -2.23
N LYS A 158 -1.17 -14.55 -3.16
CA LYS A 158 -2.38 -15.31 -2.83
C LYS A 158 -2.00 -16.53 -1.99
N LEU A 159 -2.68 -16.73 -0.86
CA LEU A 159 -2.49 -17.93 -0.05
C LEU A 159 -3.32 -19.06 -0.67
N ASN A 160 -2.65 -20.07 -1.22
CA ASN A 160 -3.31 -21.28 -1.67
C ASN A 160 -3.78 -22.06 -0.43
N TYR A 161 -5.00 -21.79 0.04
CA TYR A 161 -5.67 -22.78 0.87
C TYR A 161 -5.89 -24.00 -0.02
N LYS A 162 -5.08 -25.03 0.20
CA LYS A 162 -5.39 -26.37 -0.28
C LYS A 162 -6.74 -26.71 0.34
N ASP A 163 -7.81 -26.55 -0.42
CA ASP A 163 -9.02 -27.31 -0.14
C ASP A 163 -8.58 -28.76 -0.11
N ASN A 164 -8.77 -29.41 1.03
CA ASN A 164 -8.47 -30.83 1.22
C ASN A 164 -9.45 -31.69 0.41
N GLN A 165 -9.42 -31.59 -0.92
CA GLN A 165 -10.07 -32.52 -1.84
C GLN A 165 -9.20 -32.70 -3.09
N ASP A 166 -8.60 -33.89 -3.17
CA ASP A 166 -8.37 -34.66 -4.39
C ASP A 166 -7.66 -34.01 -5.58
N ASP A 167 -6.39 -33.63 -5.41
CA ASP A 167 -5.45 -33.61 -6.54
C ASP A 167 -4.14 -34.30 -6.15
N GLN A 168 -4.21 -35.63 -6.09
CA GLN A 168 -3.05 -36.46 -6.39
C GLN A 168 -2.95 -36.57 -7.91
N ASN A 169 -1.79 -36.22 -8.46
CA ASN A 169 -1.34 -36.36 -9.85
C ASN A 169 -1.39 -35.11 -10.73
N ILE A 170 -0.49 -34.16 -10.46
CA ILE A 170 0.25 -33.53 -11.57
C ILE A 170 1.73 -33.58 -11.20
N GLU A 171 2.45 -34.57 -11.75
CA GLU A 171 3.90 -34.52 -11.85
C GLU A 171 4.25 -33.41 -12.85
N GLU A 172 4.68 -32.26 -12.34
CA GLU A 172 5.27 -31.19 -13.16
C GLU A 172 6.67 -31.62 -13.63
N ASN A 173 6.71 -32.30 -14.78
CA ASN A 173 7.85 -32.25 -15.67
C ASN A 173 7.86 -30.88 -16.37
N ASP A 174 8.38 -29.85 -15.71
CA ASP A 174 8.67 -28.57 -16.34
C ASP A 174 10.15 -28.22 -16.20
N ASN A 175 10.96 -28.81 -17.08
CA ASN A 175 12.35 -28.42 -17.36
C ASN A 175 12.41 -27.14 -18.23
N ASN A 176 11.39 -26.28 -18.17
CA ASN A 176 11.42 -24.98 -18.80
C ASN A 176 12.06 -24.00 -17.82
N SER A 177 13.07 -23.23 -18.27
CA SER A 177 13.65 -22.15 -17.48
C SER A 177 12.56 -21.11 -17.20
N SER A 178 11.83 -21.31 -16.08
CA SER A 178 10.74 -20.45 -15.67
C SER A 178 11.34 -19.12 -15.27
N SER A 179 11.19 -18.13 -16.14
CA SER A 179 11.62 -16.78 -15.86
C SER A 179 10.90 -16.29 -14.60
N THR A 180 11.65 -15.73 -13.65
CA THR A 180 11.07 -15.21 -12.40
C THR A 180 11.11 -13.69 -12.43
N LEU A 181 9.94 -13.06 -12.23
CA LEU A 181 9.88 -11.61 -12.07
C LEU A 181 10.34 -11.23 -10.66
N SER A 182 11.30 -10.32 -10.55
CA SER A 182 11.74 -9.72 -9.28
C SER A 182 11.39 -8.24 -9.20
N ILE A 183 11.33 -7.72 -7.98
CA ILE A 183 11.21 -6.29 -7.70
C ILE A 183 12.54 -5.81 -7.12
N GLU A 184 13.12 -4.79 -7.75
CA GLU A 184 14.45 -4.29 -7.45
C GLU A 184 14.47 -2.75 -7.40
N ASP A 185 15.57 -2.17 -6.95
CA ASP A 185 15.83 -0.72 -6.97
C ASP A 185 14.72 0.17 -6.40
N LEU A 186 14.25 -0.15 -5.19
CA LEU A 186 13.30 0.69 -4.47
C LEU A 186 13.96 2.01 -4.05
N THR A 187 13.47 3.14 -4.56
CA THR A 187 14.04 4.47 -4.30
C THR A 187 12.98 5.52 -3.98
N LEU A 188 13.36 6.47 -3.11
CA LEU A 188 12.60 7.69 -2.80
C LEU A 188 13.18 8.86 -3.60
N ASN A 189 12.32 9.61 -4.28
CA ASN A 189 12.70 10.71 -5.17
C ASN A 189 12.13 12.03 -4.65
N THR A 190 12.97 13.01 -4.34
CA THR A 190 12.53 14.24 -3.67
C THR A 190 12.11 15.38 -4.61
N PHE A 191 12.30 15.23 -5.93
CA PHE A 191 11.90 16.20 -6.96
C PHE A 191 12.33 17.65 -6.66
N ASP A 192 13.56 17.81 -6.18
CA ASP A 192 14.12 19.10 -5.76
C ASP A 192 14.21 20.09 -6.93
N VAL A 193 14.02 21.38 -6.62
CA VAL A 193 14.22 22.47 -7.59
C VAL A 193 15.14 23.54 -7.04
N THR A 194 15.98 24.07 -7.93
CA THR A 194 16.78 25.27 -7.65
C THR A 194 16.12 26.50 -8.27
N ASP A 195 16.46 27.68 -7.74
CA ASP A 195 16.11 28.97 -8.34
C ASP A 195 14.60 29.30 -8.39
N LYS A 196 13.82 28.68 -7.51
CA LYS A 196 12.38 28.95 -7.30
C LYS A 196 12.09 29.35 -5.85
N LYS A 197 10.87 29.85 -5.61
CA LYS A 197 10.37 30.18 -4.26
C LYS A 197 9.94 28.95 -3.45
N PHE A 198 9.84 27.80 -4.11
CA PHE A 198 9.54 26.50 -3.52
C PHE A 198 10.76 25.60 -3.71
N VAL A 199 10.91 24.61 -2.83
CA VAL A 199 12.08 23.70 -2.79
C VAL A 199 11.84 22.37 -3.51
N HIS A 200 10.57 22.00 -3.73
CA HIS A 200 10.17 20.74 -4.38
C HIS A 200 9.03 20.96 -5.37
N LEU A 201 8.93 20.12 -6.41
CA LEU A 201 7.87 20.20 -7.44
C LEU A 201 6.51 19.67 -6.97
N SER A 202 6.49 18.90 -5.88
CA SER A 202 5.29 18.27 -5.34
C SER A 202 5.36 18.30 -3.81
N ASP A 203 4.19 18.31 -3.18
CA ASP A 203 3.99 18.08 -1.76
C ASP A 203 4.16 16.61 -1.36
N HIS A 204 4.48 15.74 -2.32
CA HIS A 204 4.89 14.36 -2.11
C HIS A 204 6.24 14.07 -2.77
N TYR A 205 7.00 13.17 -2.15
CA TYR A 205 8.15 12.50 -2.76
C TYR A 205 7.67 11.29 -3.57
N GLY A 206 8.39 10.98 -4.65
CA GLY A 206 8.07 9.86 -5.53
C GLY A 206 8.69 8.56 -5.05
N LEU A 207 7.89 7.50 -4.94
CA LEU A 207 8.39 6.13 -4.78
C LEU A 207 8.56 5.47 -6.16
N SER A 208 9.71 4.84 -6.40
CA SER A 208 9.96 4.09 -7.64
C SER A 208 10.61 2.73 -7.37
N LEU A 209 10.36 1.78 -8.25
CA LEU A 209 10.92 0.44 -8.24
C LEU A 209 11.10 -0.06 -9.68
N ASN A 210 11.94 -1.08 -9.85
CA ASN A 210 12.14 -1.81 -11.10
C ASN A 210 11.46 -3.19 -11.01
N ILE A 211 10.82 -3.61 -12.10
CA ILE A 211 10.32 -4.98 -12.27
C ILE A 211 11.21 -5.65 -13.30
N VAL A 212 11.97 -6.66 -12.86
CA VAL A 212 13.03 -7.29 -13.65
C VAL A 212 12.62 -8.72 -14.01
N ASP A 213 12.85 -9.10 -15.27
CA ASP A 213 12.64 -10.46 -15.78
C ASP A 213 13.96 -11.24 -15.69
N ASN A 214 14.11 -12.09 -14.68
CA ASN A 214 15.31 -12.91 -14.51
C ASN A 214 15.19 -14.17 -15.37
N LYS A 215 16.04 -14.24 -16.40
CA LYS A 215 16.19 -15.37 -17.31
C LYS A 215 17.44 -16.19 -16.99
#